data_AF-A0A956WAB1-F1
#
_entry.id   AF-A0A956WAB1-F1
#
_cell.length_a   1.000
_cell.length_b   1.000
_cell.length_c   1.000
_cell.angle_alpha   90.00
_cell.angle_beta   90.00
_cell.angle_gamma   90.00
#
_symmetry.space_group_name_H-M   'P 1'
#
loop_
_entity.id
_entity.type
_entity.pdbx_description
1 polymer ?
#
loop_
_entity_poly.entity_id
_entity_poly.type
_entity_poly.pdbx_seq_one_letter_code
_entity_poly.pdbx_strand_id
1 'polypeptide(L)'
;MAQRLKIAAIAGSLRSGSYNRMLIREAARLAPDHIEFTELEIGDLPLFNEDVEQNDYPEAATRLKRGLADADGLLIATPEYNYGIPGVLKN
;
A
#
# COMPACT_ATOMS: atom_id res chain seq x y z
N MET A 1 1.48 6.42 28.44
CA MET A 1 0.76 6.80 27.20
C MET A 1 0.70 5.56 26.33
N ALA A 2 -0.44 5.23 25.73
CA ALA A 2 -0.50 4.09 24.81
C ALA A 2 0.44 4.35 23.62
N GLN A 3 1.19 3.34 23.20
CA GLN A 3 2.07 3.45 22.04
C GLN A 3 1.20 3.65 20.79
N ARG A 4 1.51 4.68 19.98
CA ARG A 4 0.82 4.91 18.72
C ARG A 4 1.26 3.85 17.71
N LEU A 5 0.31 3.14 17.11
CA LEU A 5 0.53 2.13 16.07
C LEU A 5 0.38 2.74 14.69
N LYS A 6 1.33 2.48 13.81
CA LYS A 6 1.31 2.92 12.40
C LYS A 6 0.88 1.76 11.51
N ILE A 7 -0.17 1.95 10.73
CA ILE A 7 -0.65 0.97 9.76
C ILE A 7 -0.39 1.49 8.35
N ALA A 8 0.46 0.80 7.61
CA ALA A 8 0.58 1.00 6.17
C ALA A 8 -0.69 0.46 5.49
N ALA A 9 -1.27 1.22 4.57
CA ALA A 9 -2.44 0.80 3.81
C ALA A 9 -2.15 0.79 2.30
N ILE A 10 -2.56 -0.25 1.60
CA ILE A 10 -2.38 -0.36 0.14
C ILE A 10 -3.73 -0.63 -0.52
N ALA A 11 -4.11 0.24 -1.45
CA ALA A 11 -5.27 0.06 -2.31
C ALA A 11 -4.86 -0.67 -3.60
N GLY A 12 -5.34 -1.90 -3.82
CA GLY A 12 -5.05 -2.69 -5.02
C GLY A 12 -5.69 -2.17 -6.32
N SER A 13 -6.27 -0.97 -6.32
CA SER A 13 -6.87 -0.35 -7.51
C SER A 13 -6.44 1.11 -7.64
N LEU A 14 -5.91 1.45 -8.82
CA LEU A 14 -5.37 2.78 -9.12
C LEU A 14 -6.42 3.82 -9.52
N ARG A 15 -7.64 3.41 -9.89
CA ARG A 15 -8.66 4.36 -10.36
C ARG A 15 -8.98 5.39 -9.27
N SER A 16 -9.16 6.65 -9.66
CA SER A 16 -9.47 7.77 -8.75
C SER A 16 -10.68 7.49 -7.85
N GLY A 17 -11.72 6.84 -8.38
CA GLY A 17 -12.93 6.48 -7.64
C GLY A 17 -12.90 5.13 -6.90
N SER A 18 -11.73 4.53 -6.65
CA SER A 18 -11.59 3.18 -6.08
C SER A 18 -12.41 2.97 -4.79
N TYR A 19 -13.32 1.99 -4.80
CA TYR A 19 -14.05 1.58 -3.59
C TYR A 19 -13.12 1.01 -2.52
N ASN A 20 -12.03 0.35 -2.91
CA ASN A 20 -11.05 -0.18 -1.96
C ASN A 20 -10.28 0.93 -1.24
N ARG A 21 -10.00 2.03 -1.94
CA ARG A 21 -9.44 3.24 -1.32
C ARG A 21 -10.45 3.90 -0.37
N MET A 22 -11.74 3.91 -0.75
CA MET A 22 -12.81 4.36 0.15
C MET A 22 -12.89 3.48 1.41
N LEU A 23 -12.76 2.16 1.30
CA LEU A 23 -12.73 1.25 2.45
C LEU A 23 -11.55 1.54 3.39
N ILE A 24 -10.35 1.80 2.86
CA ILE A 24 -9.19 2.20 3.67
C ILE A 24 -9.49 3.51 4.43
N ARG A 25 -10.09 4.50 3.77
CA ARG A 25 -10.46 5.77 4.40
C ARG A 25 -11.49 5.56 5.52
N GLU A 26 -12.47 4.70 5.32
CA GLU A 26 -13.43 4.35 6.38
C GLU A 26 -12.78 3.58 7.53
N ALA A 27 -11.85 2.66 7.25
CA ALA A 27 -11.09 1.98 8.29
C ALA A 27 -10.27 2.98 9.13
N ALA A 28 -9.61 3.94 8.50
CA ALA A 28 -8.89 5.01 9.18
C ALA A 28 -9.84 5.92 10.00
N ARG A 29 -11.03 6.23 9.48
CA ARG A 29 -12.04 7.03 10.19
C ARG A 29 -12.59 6.34 11.44
N LEU A 30 -12.71 5.01 11.41
CA LEU A 30 -13.23 4.20 12.51
C LEU A 30 -12.13 3.77 13.50
N ALA A 31 -10.86 4.04 13.19
CA ALA A 31 -9.74 3.62 14.00
C ALA A 31 -9.73 4.34 15.36
N PRO A 32 -9.34 3.64 16.44
CA PRO A 32 -9.06 4.30 17.71
C PRO A 32 -7.93 5.34 17.59
N ASP A 33 -7.91 6.34 18.45
CA ASP A 33 -6.95 7.48 18.39
C ASP A 33 -5.46 7.09 18.43
N HIS A 34 -5.15 5.89 18.94
CA HIS A 34 -3.78 5.38 19.01
C HIS A 34 -3.35 4.64 17.73
N ILE A 35 -4.20 4.54 16.70
CA ILE A 35 -3.88 3.92 15.42
C ILE A 35 -3.88 5.00 14.33
N GLU A 36 -2.80 5.06 13.56
CA GLU A 36 -2.62 5.99 12.46
C GLU A 36 -2.42 5.21 11.16
N PHE A 37 -3.20 5.55 10.12
CA PHE A 37 -3.09 4.92 8.81
C PHE A 37 -2.30 5.82 7.84
N THR A 38 -1.39 5.22 7.08
CA THR A 38 -0.68 5.88 5.97
C THR A 38 -0.88 5.06 4.71
N GLU A 39 -1.55 5.64 3.70
CA GLU A 39 -1.69 4.99 2.39
C GLU A 39 -0.35 5.05 1.63
N LEU A 40 0.14 3.90 1.17
CA LEU A 40 1.33 3.79 0.35
C LEU A 40 0.94 3.65 -1.13
N GLU A 41 1.49 4.54 -1.96
CA GLU A 41 1.23 4.54 -3.41
C GLU A 41 2.02 3.42 -4.11
N ILE A 42 1.33 2.70 -5.01
CA ILE A 42 1.87 1.59 -5.81
C ILE A 42 1.74 1.82 -7.32
N GLY A 43 1.02 2.86 -7.75
CA GLY A 43 0.72 3.12 -9.15
C GLY A 43 1.87 3.69 -9.97
N ASP A 44 2.94 4.16 -9.32
CA ASP A 44 4.17 4.64 -9.95
C ASP A 44 5.31 3.61 -9.90
N LEU A 45 5.05 2.39 -9.40
CA LEU A 45 6.02 1.31 -9.46
C LEU A 45 6.20 0.85 -10.92
N PRO A 46 7.44 0.77 -11.42
CA PRO A 46 7.69 0.09 -12.68
C PRO A 46 7.37 -1.41 -12.52
N LEU A 47 7.13 -2.09 -13.64
CA LEU A 47 7.05 -3.54 -13.62
C LEU A 47 8.35 -4.13 -13.09
N PHE A 48 8.27 -5.16 -12.25
CA PHE A 48 9.44 -5.85 -11.73
C PHE A 48 10.33 -6.32 -12.87
N ASN A 49 11.62 -5.99 -12.78
CA ASN A 49 12.66 -6.40 -13.69
C ASN A 49 13.96 -6.56 -12.90
N GLU A 50 14.57 -7.74 -12.97
CA GLU A 50 15.79 -8.08 -12.24
C GLU A 50 17.00 -7.25 -12.71
N ASP A 51 17.09 -6.92 -14.00
CA ASP A 51 18.14 -6.03 -14.52
C ASP A 51 18.03 -4.63 -13.93
N VAL A 52 16.80 -4.13 -13.74
CA VAL A 52 16.55 -2.82 -13.12
C VAL A 52 16.88 -2.89 -11.63
N GLU A 53 16.46 -3.95 -10.93
CA GLU A 53 16.75 -4.13 -9.50
C GLU A 53 18.27 -4.14 -9.20
N GLN A 54 19.08 -4.74 -10.06
CA GLN A 54 20.52 -4.84 -9.86
C GLN A 54 21.30 -3.56 -10.19
N ASN A 55 20.81 -2.77 -11.15
CA ASN A 55 21.58 -1.65 -11.72
C ASN A 55 21.05 -0.27 -11.33
N ASP A 56 19.73 -0.10 -11.24
CA ASP A 56 19.07 1.18 -10.96
C ASP A 56 17.78 0.95 -10.17
N TYR A 57 17.94 0.66 -8.88
CA TYR A 57 16.83 0.28 -8.01
C TYR A 57 15.78 1.42 -7.91
N PRO A 58 14.51 1.20 -8.27
CA PRO A 58 13.55 2.30 -8.40
C PRO A 58 13.31 3.06 -7.09
N GLU A 59 13.26 4.39 -7.16
CA GLU A 59 12.94 5.24 -6.01
C GLU A 59 11.55 4.93 -5.43
N ALA A 60 10.56 4.66 -6.30
CA ALA A 60 9.21 4.28 -5.89
C ALA A 60 9.21 2.97 -5.06
N ALA A 61 10.02 1.98 -5.46
CA ALA A 61 10.17 0.74 -4.71
C ALA A 61 10.89 0.95 -3.37
N THR A 62 11.90 1.84 -3.34
CA THR A 62 12.59 2.23 -2.11
C THR A 62 11.64 2.93 -1.13
N ARG A 63 10.83 3.87 -1.62
CA ARG A 63 9.80 4.58 -0.84
C ARG A 63 8.79 3.61 -0.26
N LEU A 64 8.29 2.66 -1.07
CA LEU A 64 7.36 1.63 -0.62
C LEU A 64 7.97 0.76 0.48
N LYS A 65 9.19 0.23 0.27
CA LYS A 65 9.89 -0.61 1.25
C LYS A 65 10.13 0.11 2.57
N ARG A 66 10.51 1.39 2.55
CA ARG A 66 10.65 2.22 3.76
C ARG A 66 9.33 2.38 4.50
N GLY A 67 8.26 2.75 3.78
CA GLY A 67 6.92 2.90 4.38
C GLY A 67 6.41 1.61 5.02
N LEU A 68 6.70 0.45 4.42
CA LEU A 68 6.38 -0.85 5.00
C LEU A 68 7.23 -1.18 6.23
N ALA A 69 8.53 -0.90 6.20
CA ALA A 69 9.44 -1.17 7.32
C ALA A 69 9.17 -0.28 8.54
N ASP A 70 8.67 0.94 8.32
CA ASP A 70 8.35 1.91 9.37
C ASP A 70 6.98 1.65 10.02
N ALA A 71 6.17 0.73 9.48
CA ALA A 71 4.83 0.43 9.95
C ALA A 71 4.80 -0.76 10.92
N ASP A 72 3.90 -0.69 11.90
CA ASP A 72 3.63 -1.76 12.86
C ASP A 72 2.64 -2.80 12.29
N GLY A 73 1.93 -2.47 11.21
CA GLY A 73 0.98 -3.36 10.54
C GLY A 73 0.67 -2.94 9.11
N LEU A 74 0.02 -3.85 8.37
CA LEU A 74 -0.34 -3.67 6.96
C LEU A 74 -1.81 -3.99 6.73
N LEU A 75 -2.53 -3.08 6.09
CA LEU A 75 -3.90 -3.27 5.58
C LEU A 75 -3.87 -3.26 4.05
N ILE A 76 -4.32 -4.35 3.43
CA ILE A 76 -4.51 -4.41 1.98
C ILE A 76 -6.00 -4.46 1.68
N ALA A 77 -6.51 -3.45 0.95
CA ALA A 77 -7.84 -3.47 0.37
C ALA A 77 -7.71 -3.59 -1.15
N THR A 78 -8.14 -4.71 -1.71
CA THR A 78 -7.93 -5.01 -3.14
C THR A 78 -9.22 -5.49 -3.79
N PRO A 79 -9.53 -5.08 -5.03
CA PRO A 79 -10.54 -5.79 -5.80
C PRO A 79 -10.00 -7.18 -6.19
N GLU A 80 -10.90 -8.00 -6.70
CA GLU A 80 -10.55 -9.22 -7.41
C GLU A 80 -10.57 -8.94 -8.92
N TYR A 81 -9.47 -9.24 -9.61
CA TYR A 81 -9.39 -9.20 -11.07
C TYR A 81 -9.15 -10.60 -11.60
N ASN A 82 -10.07 -11.10 -12.42
CA ASN A 82 -9.98 -12.42 -13.08
C ASN A 82 -9.70 -13.58 -12.09
N TYR A 83 -10.46 -13.65 -10.99
CA TYR A 83 -10.28 -14.66 -9.93
C TYR A 83 -8.91 -14.65 -9.25
N GLY A 84 -8.24 -13.51 -9.27
CA GLY A 84 -6.95 -13.31 -8.63
C GLY A 84 -6.74 -11.88 -8.14
N ILE A 85 -5.53 -11.63 -7.65
CA ILE A 85 -5.12 -10.28 -7.25
C ILE A 85 -4.77 -9.43 -8.48
N PRO A 86 -5.00 -8.11 -8.43
CA PRO A 86 -4.62 -7.20 -9.51
C PRO A 86 -3.13 -7.29 -9.82
N GLY A 87 -2.77 -7.28 -11.11
CA GLY A 87 -1.38 -7.33 -11.55
C GLY A 87 -0.51 -6.24 -10.90
N VAL A 88 -1.02 -5.01 -10.79
CA VAL A 88 -0.32 -3.90 -10.13
C VAL A 88 -0.05 -4.15 -8.64
N LEU A 89 -0.92 -4.88 -7.94
CA LEU A 89 -0.71 -5.23 -6.53
C LEU A 89 0.29 -6.39 -6.40
N LYS A 90 0.30 -7.31 -7.36
CA LYS A 90 1.20 -8.47 -7.38
C LYS A 90 2.63 -8.10 -7.76
N ASN A 91 2.78 -7.07 -8.59
CA ASN A 91 4.05 -6.57 -9.11
C ASN A 91 5.00 -6.13 -7.99
#